data_AF-A0A845FTH2-F1
#
_entry.id   AF-A0A845FTH2-F1
#
_cell.length_a   1.000
_cell.length_b   1.000
_cell.length_c   1.000
_cell.angle_alpha   90.00
_cell.angle_beta   90.00
_cell.angle_gamma   90.00
#
_symmetry.space_group_name_H-M   'P 1'
#
loop_
_entity.id
_entity.type
_entity.pdbx_description
1 polymer ?
#
loop_
_entity_poly.entity_id
_entity_poly.type
_entity_poly.pdbx_seq_one_letter_code
_entity_poly.pdbx_strand_id
1 'polypeptide(L)'
;MFRAQLNFVVVMLAVVWLVGCATTNSEPVESDTFVVIGDRTGGERPGVYAEMMQYAATIPAKAWLSVGDLIEGYSEDPAVIAAEWAEFDKVMSAYEVDFEPVPGNHDISNTLQKQMWVERYGRTYTSVRYGDVLWLLLDTEDPPVALSPEMIAGQARLMAAMKANPEATQAALLKSRKNTSEPVKLPGSVAISAEQLAWAQQVLEENADARWTFVIMHKPAWQYEHPRFLELETSLQQRNYTVIAGHEHYFQQEQRFGRDYITMATCGGIWLQEGAGKIDHLLEIRWQGDKPELLNHIREGDNFRVVPLADK
;
A
#
# COMPACT_ATOMS: atom_id res chain seq x y z
N MET A 1 90.15 3.29 40.88
CA MET A 1 89.31 3.63 42.05
C MET A 1 87.85 3.53 41.65
N PHE A 2 87.11 2.67 42.37
CA PHE A 2 85.65 2.57 42.57
C PHE A 2 84.65 2.59 41.39
N ARG A 3 83.95 1.44 41.27
CA ARG A 3 82.61 1.24 40.67
C ARG A 3 81.53 2.00 41.46
N ALA A 4 80.47 2.48 40.78
CA ALA A 4 79.06 2.49 41.26
C ALA A 4 78.17 3.11 40.14
N GLN A 5 77.32 2.31 39.50
CA GLN A 5 75.88 2.08 39.77
C GLN A 5 74.95 3.02 38.99
N LEU A 6 74.24 2.40 38.04
CA LEU A 6 73.19 2.95 37.19
C LEU A 6 71.86 2.85 37.96
N ASN A 7 71.18 3.97 38.21
CA ASN A 7 69.86 3.96 38.83
C ASN A 7 68.79 3.56 37.80
N PHE A 8 68.11 2.45 38.05
CA PHE A 8 66.88 2.04 37.38
C PHE A 8 65.71 2.88 37.92
N VAL A 9 65.00 3.59 37.05
CA VAL A 9 63.67 4.12 37.34
C VAL A 9 62.64 3.13 36.80
N VAL A 10 61.88 2.51 37.71
CA VAL A 10 60.75 1.64 37.40
C VAL A 10 59.54 2.52 37.11
N VAL A 11 59.08 2.53 35.86
CA VAL A 11 57.78 3.12 35.49
C VAL A 11 56.72 2.04 35.71
N MET A 12 55.88 2.22 36.73
CA MET A 12 54.70 1.41 36.97
C MET A 12 53.62 1.77 35.94
N LEU A 13 53.35 0.88 34.98
CA LEU A 13 52.16 0.94 34.11
C LEU A 13 50.95 0.42 34.89
N ALA A 14 50.03 1.33 35.22
CA ALA A 14 48.72 0.96 35.75
C ALA A 14 47.86 0.39 34.61
N VAL A 15 47.55 -0.90 34.67
CA VAL A 15 46.55 -1.54 33.81
C VAL A 15 45.17 -1.24 34.40
N VAL A 16 44.46 -0.29 33.79
CA VAL A 16 43.05 -0.06 34.07
C VAL A 16 42.25 -1.13 33.33
N TRP A 17 41.65 -2.06 34.07
CA TRP A 17 40.64 -2.96 33.54
C TRP A 17 39.34 -2.18 33.32
N LEU A 18 39.11 -1.72 32.09
CA LEU A 18 37.79 -1.31 31.65
C LEU A 18 36.93 -2.56 31.48
N VAL A 19 35.98 -2.75 32.39
CA VAL A 19 34.87 -3.68 32.22
C VAL A 19 34.09 -3.20 30.99
N GLY A 20 34.26 -3.91 29.86
CA GLY A 20 33.46 -3.68 28.68
C GLY A 20 32.00 -4.02 28.99
N CYS A 21 31.14 -3.01 29.03
CA CYS A 21 29.72 -3.22 28.80
C CYS A 21 29.59 -3.85 27.41
N ALA A 22 29.17 -5.10 27.36
CA ALA A 22 28.69 -5.71 26.13
C ALA A 22 27.45 -4.92 25.69
N THR A 23 27.65 -3.96 24.78
CA THR A 23 26.57 -3.45 23.97
C THR A 23 26.12 -4.61 23.11
N THR A 24 24.94 -5.16 23.39
CA THR A 24 24.25 -6.02 22.44
C THR A 24 23.88 -5.15 21.26
N ASN A 25 24.81 -4.97 20.32
CA ASN A 25 24.45 -4.64 18.95
C ASN A 25 23.73 -5.89 18.44
N SER A 26 22.42 -5.97 18.67
CA SER A 26 21.57 -6.79 17.82
C SER A 26 21.71 -6.19 16.43
N GLU A 27 22.35 -6.92 15.51
CA GLU A 27 22.16 -6.70 14.09
C GLU A 27 20.66 -6.46 13.84
N PRO A 28 20.27 -5.49 12.98
CA PRO A 28 18.86 -5.33 12.64
C PRO A 28 18.36 -6.69 12.17
N VAL A 29 17.31 -7.21 12.82
CA VAL A 29 16.62 -8.39 12.28
C VAL A 29 16.05 -7.93 10.95
N GLU A 30 16.65 -8.37 9.85
CA GLU A 30 16.13 -8.11 8.52
C GLU A 30 14.77 -8.81 8.45
N SER A 31 13.68 -8.02 8.51
CA SER A 31 12.35 -8.57 8.38
C SER A 31 12.11 -8.96 6.93
N ASP A 32 11.41 -10.08 6.72
CA ASP A 32 10.87 -10.48 5.41
C ASP A 32 9.34 -10.29 5.34
N THR A 33 8.78 -9.57 6.31
CA THR A 33 7.35 -9.23 6.37
C THR A 33 7.06 -7.97 5.57
N PHE A 34 5.93 -7.91 4.88
CA PHE A 34 5.43 -6.72 4.21
C PHE A 34 4.01 -6.41 4.71
N VAL A 35 3.60 -5.14 4.61
CA VAL A 35 2.22 -4.74 4.90
C VAL A 35 1.64 -4.06 3.67
N VAL A 36 0.45 -4.48 3.23
CA VAL A 36 -0.32 -3.81 2.19
C VAL A 36 -1.46 -3.02 2.82
N ILE A 37 -1.56 -1.76 2.43
CA ILE A 37 -2.48 -0.76 2.97
C ILE A 37 -3.59 -0.50 1.95
N GLY A 38 -4.84 -0.59 2.39
CA GLY A 38 -6.05 -0.30 1.60
C GLY A 38 -6.30 1.20 1.38
N ASP A 39 -7.44 1.53 0.77
CA ASP A 39 -7.79 2.89 0.35
C ASP A 39 -7.94 3.86 1.54
N ARG A 40 -7.21 4.99 1.51
CA ARG A 40 -7.32 6.03 2.54
C ARG A 40 -8.56 6.92 2.33
N THR A 41 -8.81 7.29 1.08
CA THR A 41 -9.79 8.33 0.71
C THR A 41 -10.98 7.76 -0.05
N GLY A 42 -11.58 8.53 -0.98
CA GLY A 42 -12.92 8.25 -1.52
C GLY A 42 -14.03 8.73 -0.59
N GLY A 43 -13.71 9.64 0.34
CA GLY A 43 -14.52 10.00 1.50
C GLY A 43 -13.86 9.49 2.79
N GLU A 44 -12.72 10.07 3.12
CA GLU A 44 -11.98 9.81 4.35
C GLU A 44 -12.91 9.91 5.56
N ARG A 45 -12.80 8.92 6.43
CA ARG A 45 -13.40 8.90 7.75
C ARG A 45 -12.34 9.44 8.73
N PRO A 46 -12.60 10.60 9.37
CA PRO A 46 -11.61 11.31 10.16
C PRO A 46 -10.87 10.43 11.16
N GLY A 47 -9.54 10.40 11.05
CA GLY A 47 -8.64 9.77 12.02
C GLY A 47 -8.43 8.27 11.86
N VAL A 48 -9.27 7.56 11.09
CA VAL A 48 -9.15 6.10 10.90
C VAL A 48 -7.80 5.74 10.28
N TYR A 49 -7.37 6.45 9.23
CA TYR A 49 -6.09 6.16 8.58
C TYR A 49 -4.89 6.33 9.52
N ALA A 50 -4.90 7.38 10.36
CA ALA A 50 -3.83 7.60 11.32
C ALA A 50 -3.76 6.47 12.37
N GLU A 51 -4.90 5.99 12.87
CA GLU A 51 -4.95 4.83 13.76
C GLU A 51 -4.45 3.54 13.07
N MET A 52 -4.84 3.34 11.80
CA MET A 52 -4.38 2.20 11.00
C MET A 52 -2.87 2.22 10.81
N MET A 53 -2.25 3.38 10.53
CA MET A 53 -0.80 3.50 10.38
C MET A 53 -0.06 3.32 11.72
N GLN A 54 -0.63 3.79 12.82
CA GLN A 54 -0.09 3.53 14.16
C GLN A 54 -0.05 2.03 14.46
N TYR A 55 -1.11 1.30 14.09
CA TYR A 55 -1.13 -0.15 14.23
C TYR A 55 -0.18 -0.84 13.25
N ALA A 56 -0.11 -0.40 11.99
CA ALA A 56 0.84 -0.93 11.00
C ALA A 56 2.29 -0.87 11.49
N ALA A 57 2.67 0.21 12.19
CA ALA A 57 4.00 0.39 12.78
C ALA A 57 4.35 -0.60 13.90
N THR A 58 3.36 -1.33 14.43
CA THR A 58 3.59 -2.43 15.38
C THR A 58 3.99 -3.74 14.71
N ILE A 59 3.75 -3.85 13.40
CA ILE A 59 4.16 -4.98 12.58
C ILE A 59 5.59 -4.67 12.09
N PRO A 60 6.59 -5.52 12.39
CA PRO A 60 7.97 -5.28 11.96
C PRO A 60 8.09 -5.56 10.46
N ALA A 61 7.59 -4.68 9.61
CA ALA A 61 7.58 -4.85 8.16
C ALA A 61 8.87 -4.28 7.54
N LYS A 62 9.38 -4.98 6.52
CA LYS A 62 10.46 -4.53 5.64
C LYS A 62 10.06 -3.30 4.85
N ALA A 63 8.84 -3.31 4.31
CA ALA A 63 8.26 -2.22 3.54
C ALA A 63 6.73 -2.23 3.66
N TRP A 64 6.14 -1.07 3.45
CA TRP A 64 4.70 -0.86 3.30
C TRP A 64 4.38 -0.61 1.84
N LEU A 65 3.37 -1.30 1.33
CA LEU A 65 2.84 -1.12 -0.01
C LEU A 65 1.43 -0.53 0.12
N SER A 66 1.01 0.30 -0.82
CA SER A 66 -0.36 0.84 -0.81
C SER A 66 -1.04 0.67 -2.16
N VAL A 67 -2.34 0.35 -2.14
CA VAL A 67 -3.19 0.24 -3.33
C VAL A 67 -3.69 1.60 -3.86
N GLY A 68 -3.23 2.72 -3.30
CA GLY A 68 -3.56 4.06 -3.78
C GLY A 68 -4.77 4.69 -3.11
N ASP A 69 -5.29 5.75 -3.74
CA ASP A 69 -6.28 6.67 -3.20
C ASP A 69 -5.83 7.25 -1.85
N LEU A 70 -4.71 7.97 -1.93
CA LEU A 70 -4.04 8.61 -0.80
C LEU A 70 -4.58 10.00 -0.51
N ILE A 71 -5.21 10.68 -1.48
CA ILE A 71 -5.83 12.01 -1.32
C ILE A 71 -7.27 12.02 -1.87
N GLU A 72 -8.08 13.04 -1.59
CA GLU A 72 -9.47 13.10 -2.07
C GLU A 72 -9.57 13.50 -3.55
N GLY A 73 -8.59 14.26 -4.04
CA GLY A 73 -8.41 14.48 -5.46
C GLY A 73 -9.57 15.15 -6.18
N TYR A 74 -9.63 14.93 -7.50
CA TYR A 74 -10.62 15.51 -8.42
C TYR A 74 -10.68 17.03 -8.48
N SER A 75 -9.72 17.72 -7.84
CA SER A 75 -9.57 19.17 -7.94
C SER A 75 -8.57 19.54 -9.03
N GLU A 76 -8.84 20.65 -9.70
CA GLU A 76 -7.90 21.33 -10.59
C GLU A 76 -7.22 22.54 -9.90
N ASP A 77 -7.54 22.79 -8.63
CA ASP A 77 -6.91 23.84 -7.82
C ASP A 77 -5.64 23.28 -7.13
N PRO A 78 -4.44 23.76 -7.50
CA PRO A 78 -3.19 23.30 -6.90
C PRO A 78 -3.12 23.48 -5.38
N ALA A 79 -3.78 24.50 -4.84
CA ALA A 79 -3.77 24.75 -3.40
C ALA A 79 -4.59 23.71 -2.63
N VAL A 80 -5.69 23.23 -3.21
CA VAL A 80 -6.50 22.14 -2.63
C VAL A 80 -5.69 20.85 -2.63
N ILE A 81 -5.13 20.46 -3.78
CA ILE A 81 -4.35 19.22 -3.90
C ILE A 81 -3.11 19.25 -3.00
N ALA A 82 -2.41 20.39 -2.92
CA ALA A 82 -1.26 20.54 -2.02
C ALA A 82 -1.64 20.40 -0.54
N ALA A 83 -2.82 20.89 -0.14
CA ALA A 83 -3.29 20.74 1.24
C ALA A 83 -3.61 19.28 1.58
N GLU A 84 -4.27 18.54 0.67
CA GLU A 84 -4.56 17.12 0.87
C GLU A 84 -3.28 16.29 0.99
N TRP A 85 -2.28 16.56 0.14
CA TRP A 85 -0.97 15.95 0.26
C TRP A 85 -0.26 16.30 1.58
N ALA A 86 -0.35 17.55 2.03
CA ALA A 86 0.23 17.96 3.31
C ALA A 86 -0.42 17.24 4.50
N GLU A 87 -1.72 16.94 4.43
CA GLU A 87 -2.41 16.13 5.43
C GLU A 87 -1.94 14.67 5.44
N PHE A 88 -1.79 14.08 4.26
CA PHE A 88 -1.21 12.74 4.10
C PHE A 88 0.22 12.67 4.66
N ASP A 89 1.07 13.62 4.26
CA ASP A 89 2.47 13.71 4.68
C ASP A 89 2.62 13.88 6.19
N LYS A 90 1.72 14.65 6.80
CA LYS A 90 1.72 14.83 8.25
C LYS A 90 1.54 13.50 8.98
N VAL A 91 0.68 12.60 8.47
CA VAL A 91 0.51 11.26 9.05
C VAL A 91 1.75 10.42 8.79
N MET A 92 2.19 10.35 7.53
CA MET A 92 3.27 9.44 7.14
C MET A 92 4.65 9.83 7.68
N SER A 93 4.89 11.12 7.96
CA SER A 93 6.16 11.60 8.52
C SER A 93 6.50 11.06 9.92
N ALA A 94 5.55 10.38 10.58
CA ALA A 94 5.77 9.72 11.86
C ALA A 94 6.47 8.35 11.75
N TYR A 95 6.66 7.82 10.54
CA TYR A 95 7.15 6.47 10.32
C TYR A 95 8.39 6.46 9.41
N GLU A 96 9.43 5.76 9.87
CA GLU A 96 10.62 5.47 9.07
C GLU A 96 10.45 4.06 8.46
N VAL A 97 9.80 3.99 7.30
CA VAL A 97 9.55 2.74 6.57
C VAL A 97 9.60 3.00 5.08
N ASP A 98 10.11 2.04 4.31
CA ASP A 98 10.02 2.09 2.86
C ASP A 98 8.55 2.00 2.46
N PHE A 99 8.02 3.04 1.82
CA PHE A 99 6.61 3.14 1.43
C PHE A 99 6.49 3.21 -0.09
N GLU A 100 5.80 2.23 -0.68
CA GLU A 100 5.69 2.03 -2.12
C GLU A 100 4.21 2.05 -2.56
N PRO A 101 3.68 3.22 -2.95
CA PRO A 101 2.29 3.33 -3.37
C PRO A 101 2.12 3.18 -4.89
N VAL A 102 0.96 2.67 -5.31
CA VAL A 102 0.44 2.89 -6.67
C VAL A 102 -0.53 4.06 -6.67
N PRO A 103 -0.68 4.80 -7.79
CA PRO A 103 -1.67 5.85 -7.87
C PRO A 103 -3.08 5.27 -8.03
N GLY A 104 -4.03 5.84 -7.30
CA GLY A 104 -5.46 5.64 -7.53
C GLY A 104 -6.11 6.71 -8.38
N ASN A 105 -7.39 6.53 -8.70
CA ASN A 105 -8.11 7.52 -9.51
C ASN A 105 -8.30 8.85 -8.77
N HIS A 106 -8.28 8.87 -7.44
CA HIS A 106 -8.25 10.12 -6.71
C HIS A 106 -6.88 10.78 -6.79
N ASP A 107 -5.78 10.02 -6.83
CA ASP A 107 -4.43 10.57 -6.79
C ASP A 107 -4.00 11.24 -8.10
N ILE A 108 -4.45 10.73 -9.24
CA ILE A 108 -4.02 11.17 -10.59
C ILE A 108 -5.18 11.45 -11.55
N SER A 109 -6.31 11.93 -11.04
CA SER A 109 -7.56 12.11 -11.80
C SER A 109 -7.48 13.03 -13.03
N ASN A 110 -6.44 13.87 -13.11
CA ASN A 110 -6.24 14.86 -14.16
C ASN A 110 -4.75 15.14 -14.38
N THR A 111 -4.42 15.98 -15.37
CA THR A 111 -3.02 16.27 -15.75
C THR A 111 -2.22 16.91 -14.61
N LEU A 112 -2.82 17.83 -13.85
CA LEU A 112 -2.15 18.49 -12.72
C LEU A 112 -1.81 17.46 -11.65
N GLN A 113 -2.78 16.63 -11.26
CA GLN A 113 -2.57 15.61 -10.23
C GLN A 113 -1.56 14.54 -10.66
N LYS A 114 -1.61 14.07 -11.92
CA LYS A 114 -0.57 13.17 -12.46
C LYS A 114 0.82 13.80 -12.41
N GLN A 115 0.94 15.10 -12.75
CA GLN A 115 2.20 15.81 -12.64
C GLN A 115 2.70 15.85 -11.18
N MET A 116 1.84 16.20 -10.23
CA MET A 116 2.21 16.26 -8.80
C MET A 116 2.59 14.88 -8.25
N TRP A 117 1.92 13.81 -8.69
CA TRP A 117 2.32 12.44 -8.37
C TRP A 117 3.72 12.11 -8.88
N VAL A 118 4.00 12.42 -10.15
CA VAL A 118 5.32 12.16 -10.76
C VAL A 118 6.41 13.02 -10.11
N GLU A 119 6.12 14.26 -9.71
CA GLU A 119 7.08 15.08 -8.95
C GLU A 119 7.43 14.46 -7.58
N ARG A 120 6.48 13.75 -6.96
CA ARG A 120 6.63 13.12 -5.65
C ARG A 120 7.28 11.74 -5.71
N TYR A 121 6.87 10.89 -6.64
CA TYR A 121 7.28 9.47 -6.72
C TYR A 121 8.12 9.15 -7.97
N GLY A 122 8.29 10.10 -8.89
CA GLY A 122 9.10 9.98 -10.10
C GLY A 122 8.45 9.23 -11.26
N ARG A 123 7.41 8.44 -10.99
CA ARG A 123 6.79 7.49 -11.95
C ARG A 123 5.38 7.11 -11.49
N THR A 124 4.52 6.67 -12.40
CA THR A 124 3.17 6.19 -12.04
C THR A 124 3.08 4.66 -11.98
N TYR A 125 3.97 3.94 -12.65
CA TYR A 125 4.17 2.50 -12.52
C TYR A 125 5.66 2.17 -12.38
N THR A 126 5.97 1.08 -11.67
CA THR A 126 7.35 0.67 -11.36
C THR A 126 7.46 -0.74 -10.84
N SER A 127 8.69 -1.24 -10.72
CA SER A 127 8.98 -2.43 -9.96
C SER A 127 9.98 -2.16 -8.86
N VAL A 128 9.82 -2.85 -7.74
CA VAL A 128 10.78 -2.85 -6.63
C VAL A 128 11.07 -4.30 -6.27
N ARG A 129 12.33 -4.59 -5.93
CA ARG A 129 12.76 -5.92 -5.55
C ARG A 129 13.38 -5.92 -4.16
N TYR A 130 12.82 -6.74 -3.27
CA TYR A 130 13.32 -6.96 -1.92
C TYR A 130 13.84 -8.39 -1.83
N GLY A 131 15.15 -8.57 -1.99
CA GLY A 131 15.77 -9.89 -2.05
C GLY A 131 15.27 -10.69 -3.26
N ASP A 132 14.58 -11.80 -3.01
CA ASP A 132 14.00 -12.67 -4.03
C ASP A 132 12.51 -12.40 -4.31
N VAL A 133 11.93 -11.36 -3.72
CA VAL A 133 10.53 -10.95 -3.90
C VAL A 133 10.45 -9.76 -4.84
N LEU A 134 9.73 -9.92 -5.95
CA LEU A 134 9.47 -8.87 -6.93
C LEU A 134 8.09 -8.25 -6.68
N TRP A 135 8.02 -6.92 -6.64
CA TRP A 135 6.79 -6.15 -6.63
C TRP A 135 6.67 -5.41 -7.95
N LEU A 136 5.57 -5.64 -8.66
CA LEU A 136 5.19 -4.94 -9.87
C LEU A 136 4.02 -4.01 -9.52
N LEU A 137 4.28 -2.70 -9.53
CA LEU A 137 3.37 -1.64 -9.13
C LEU A 137 2.81 -0.98 -10.39
N LEU A 138 1.54 -1.23 -10.70
CA LEU A 138 0.89 -0.80 -11.94
C LEU A 138 0.05 0.46 -11.75
N ASP A 139 -0.06 1.23 -12.83
CA ASP A 139 -0.94 2.39 -12.97
C ASP A 139 -2.17 1.98 -13.78
N THR A 140 -3.33 1.90 -13.14
CA THR A 140 -4.62 1.59 -13.79
C THR A 140 -5.37 2.83 -14.27
N GLU A 141 -4.72 3.98 -14.24
CA GLU A 141 -5.12 5.26 -14.81
C GLU A 141 -4.11 5.70 -15.89
N ASP A 142 -3.62 4.78 -16.72
CA ASP A 142 -2.62 5.08 -17.75
C ASP A 142 -3.19 4.96 -19.18
N PRO A 143 -3.54 6.08 -19.84
CA PRO A 143 -3.53 7.47 -19.35
C PRO A 143 -4.71 7.79 -18.39
N PRO A 144 -4.66 8.93 -17.67
CA PRO A 144 -5.67 9.25 -16.65
C PRO A 144 -7.09 9.16 -17.15
N VAL A 145 -7.96 8.51 -16.36
CA VAL A 145 -9.38 8.39 -16.68
C VAL A 145 -10.14 9.57 -16.09
N ALA A 146 -10.44 10.55 -16.94
CA ALA A 146 -11.22 11.72 -16.52
C ALA A 146 -12.68 11.35 -16.18
N LEU A 147 -13.18 11.90 -15.07
CA LEU A 147 -14.59 11.81 -14.72
C LEU A 147 -15.45 12.81 -15.50
N SER A 148 -16.73 12.49 -15.66
CA SER A 148 -17.69 13.46 -16.20
C SER A 148 -17.91 14.62 -15.22
N PRO A 149 -18.30 15.82 -15.70
CA PRO A 149 -18.62 16.95 -14.81
C PRO A 149 -19.70 16.62 -13.76
N GLU A 150 -20.64 15.74 -14.09
CA GLU A 150 -21.67 15.27 -13.16
C GLU A 150 -21.08 14.44 -12.02
N MET A 151 -20.15 13.53 -12.35
CA MET A 151 -19.47 12.71 -11.34
C MET A 151 -18.57 13.55 -10.45
N ILE A 152 -17.85 14.53 -11.02
CA ILE A 152 -17.04 15.50 -10.24
C ILE A 152 -17.94 16.29 -9.28
N ALA A 153 -19.09 16.80 -9.76
CA ALA A 153 -20.04 17.49 -8.89
C ALA A 153 -20.66 16.56 -7.82
N GLY A 154 -20.86 15.28 -8.15
CA GLY A 154 -21.25 14.23 -7.20
C GLY A 154 -20.22 14.06 -6.08
N GLN A 155 -18.94 13.95 -6.45
CA GLN A 155 -17.83 13.82 -5.51
C GLN A 155 -17.74 15.03 -4.59
N ALA A 156 -17.81 16.25 -5.14
CA ALA A 156 -17.78 17.48 -4.34
C ALA A 156 -18.93 17.55 -3.32
N ARG A 157 -20.14 17.09 -3.70
CA ARG A 157 -21.28 16.99 -2.78
C ARG A 157 -21.03 15.95 -1.69
N LEU A 158 -20.45 14.80 -2.04
CA LEU A 158 -20.08 13.78 -1.07
C LEU A 158 -19.05 14.30 -0.07
N MET A 159 -17.99 14.97 -0.53
CA MET A 159 -16.97 15.56 0.35
C MET A 159 -17.56 16.61 1.29
N ALA A 160 -18.45 17.48 0.79
CA ALA A 160 -19.15 18.44 1.62
C ALA A 160 -20.03 17.77 2.70
N ALA A 161 -20.71 16.67 2.35
CA ALA A 161 -21.53 15.92 3.29
C ALA A 161 -20.68 15.17 4.34
N MET A 162 -19.57 14.54 3.92
CA MET A 162 -18.61 13.91 4.82
C MET A 162 -18.04 14.92 5.80
N LYS A 163 -17.63 16.11 5.34
CA LYS A 163 -17.16 17.19 6.24
C LYS A 163 -18.21 17.64 7.25
N ALA A 164 -19.50 17.66 6.85
CA ALA A 164 -20.58 18.11 7.73
C ALA A 164 -20.97 17.06 8.76
N ASN A 165 -21.11 15.80 8.35
CA ASN A 165 -21.47 14.68 9.22
C ASN A 165 -21.05 13.33 8.58
N PRO A 166 -19.85 12.82 8.88
CA PRO A 166 -19.34 11.58 8.31
C PRO A 166 -20.24 10.37 8.61
N GLU A 167 -20.69 10.23 9.86
CA GLU A 167 -21.49 9.09 10.31
C GLU A 167 -22.84 9.02 9.59
N ALA A 168 -23.56 10.15 9.52
CA ALA A 168 -24.85 10.22 8.85
C ALA A 168 -24.70 10.01 7.33
N THR A 169 -23.64 10.54 6.74
CA THR A 169 -23.35 10.38 5.30
C THR A 169 -23.05 8.93 4.97
N GLN A 170 -22.20 8.26 5.75
CA GLN A 170 -21.90 6.83 5.62
C GLN A 170 -23.16 5.97 5.74
N ALA A 171 -24.02 6.24 6.72
CA ALA A 171 -25.27 5.50 6.92
C ALA A 171 -26.24 5.69 5.74
N ALA A 172 -26.34 6.91 5.20
CA ALA A 172 -27.18 7.21 4.04
C ALA A 172 -26.69 6.51 2.77
N LEU A 173 -25.37 6.51 2.54
CA LEU A 173 -24.74 5.84 1.40
C LEU A 173 -25.05 4.34 1.38
N LEU A 174 -24.78 3.63 2.48
CA LEU A 174 -25.03 2.18 2.57
C LEU A 174 -26.51 1.83 2.39
N LYS A 175 -27.42 2.67 2.92
CA LYS A 175 -28.86 2.50 2.72
C LYS A 175 -29.27 2.68 1.26
N SER A 176 -28.69 3.64 0.55
CA SER A 176 -28.99 3.88 -0.86
C SER A 176 -28.55 2.73 -1.76
N ARG A 177 -27.38 2.13 -1.47
CA ARG A 177 -26.78 1.02 -2.22
C ARG A 177 -27.49 -0.31 -2.00
N LYS A 178 -28.04 -0.55 -0.80
CA LYS A 178 -28.86 -1.75 -0.49
C LYS A 178 -30.14 -1.87 -1.33
N ASN A 179 -30.63 -0.77 -1.90
CA ASN A 179 -31.92 -0.72 -2.57
C ASN A 179 -31.85 -0.87 -4.10
N THR A 180 -30.66 -1.07 -4.68
CA THR A 180 -30.51 -1.31 -6.12
C THR A 180 -30.47 -2.81 -6.39
N SER A 181 -31.49 -3.34 -7.09
CA SER A 181 -31.55 -4.74 -7.53
C SER A 181 -30.68 -5.05 -8.76
N GLU A 182 -29.92 -4.06 -9.23
CA GLU A 182 -29.02 -4.21 -10.38
C GLU A 182 -27.67 -4.77 -9.93
N PRO A 183 -27.00 -5.60 -10.76
CA PRO A 183 -25.62 -5.96 -10.50
C PRO A 183 -24.80 -4.69 -10.30
N VAL A 184 -23.96 -4.67 -9.26
CA VAL A 184 -23.10 -3.53 -8.96
C VAL A 184 -22.21 -3.29 -10.18
N LYS A 185 -22.52 -2.25 -10.95
CA LYS A 185 -21.64 -1.81 -12.03
C LYS A 185 -20.35 -1.31 -11.37
N LEU A 186 -19.23 -1.90 -11.75
CA LEU A 186 -17.91 -1.49 -11.26
C LEU A 186 -17.69 0.02 -11.53
N PRO A 187 -17.20 0.79 -10.54
CA PRO A 187 -17.06 2.23 -10.66
C PRO A 187 -15.95 2.62 -11.65
N GLY A 188 -16.30 3.40 -12.66
CA GLY A 188 -15.34 3.94 -13.63
C GLY A 188 -14.88 2.90 -14.67
N SER A 189 -13.65 3.09 -15.17
CA SER A 189 -12.98 2.19 -16.11
C SER A 189 -11.49 2.09 -15.77
N VAL A 190 -10.86 1.02 -16.24
CA VAL A 190 -9.42 0.79 -16.15
C VAL A 190 -8.74 1.23 -17.42
N ALA A 191 -7.58 1.88 -17.29
CA ALA A 191 -6.67 2.19 -18.38
C ALA A 191 -5.26 1.69 -18.05
N ILE A 192 -4.71 0.82 -18.89
CA ILE A 192 -3.31 0.39 -18.83
C ILE A 192 -2.75 0.63 -20.21
N SER A 193 -1.63 1.35 -20.39
CA SER A 193 -1.06 1.64 -21.71
C SER A 193 -0.35 0.42 -22.33
N ALA A 194 -0.09 0.47 -23.64
CA ALA A 194 0.72 -0.57 -24.30
C ALA A 194 2.19 -0.51 -23.87
N GLU A 195 2.69 0.70 -23.58
CA GLU A 195 4.03 0.93 -23.06
C GLU A 195 4.20 0.30 -21.67
N GLN A 196 3.23 0.52 -20.78
CA GLN A 196 3.23 -0.09 -19.45
C GLN A 196 3.19 -1.62 -19.52
N LEU A 197 2.37 -2.21 -20.40
CA LEU A 197 2.35 -3.67 -20.57
C LEU A 197 3.72 -4.20 -21.04
N ALA A 198 4.31 -3.58 -22.06
CA ALA A 198 5.61 -3.98 -22.59
C ALA A 198 6.72 -3.86 -21.52
N TRP A 199 6.71 -2.76 -20.75
CA TRP A 199 7.60 -2.56 -19.62
C TRP A 199 7.43 -3.66 -18.56
N ALA A 200 6.19 -3.98 -18.18
CA ALA A 200 5.89 -5.00 -17.19
C ALA A 200 6.40 -6.39 -17.63
N GLN A 201 6.19 -6.74 -18.89
CA GLN A 201 6.69 -8.00 -19.46
C GLN A 201 8.22 -8.06 -19.44
N GLN A 202 8.89 -6.98 -19.81
CA GLN A 202 10.36 -6.90 -19.75
C GLN A 202 10.87 -7.07 -18.31
N VAL A 203 10.24 -6.42 -17.32
CA VAL A 203 10.61 -6.57 -15.90
C VAL A 203 10.47 -8.02 -15.45
N LEU A 204 9.42 -8.72 -15.86
CA LEU A 204 9.21 -10.13 -15.52
C LEU A 204 10.30 -11.03 -16.13
N GLU A 205 10.74 -10.75 -17.35
CA GLU A 205 11.84 -11.47 -18.01
C GLU A 205 13.18 -11.24 -17.29
N GLU A 206 13.49 -9.99 -16.97
CA GLU A 206 14.74 -9.59 -16.29
C GLU A 206 14.82 -10.12 -14.85
N ASN A 207 13.67 -10.43 -14.24
CA ASN A 207 13.56 -10.93 -12.87
C ASN A 207 13.04 -12.36 -12.81
N ALA A 208 13.31 -13.18 -13.83
CA ALA A 208 12.81 -14.55 -13.93
C ALA A 208 13.11 -15.43 -12.69
N ASP A 209 14.17 -15.10 -11.97
CA ASP A 209 14.66 -15.76 -10.75
C ASP A 209 13.91 -15.41 -9.46
N ALA A 210 12.99 -14.44 -9.47
CA ALA A 210 12.21 -14.09 -8.28
C ALA A 210 11.41 -15.29 -7.74
N ARG A 211 11.52 -15.55 -6.43
CA ARG A 211 10.79 -16.61 -5.72
C ARG A 211 9.28 -16.38 -5.78
N TRP A 212 8.87 -15.12 -5.68
CA TRP A 212 7.48 -14.69 -5.75
C TRP A 212 7.34 -13.31 -6.39
N THR A 213 6.29 -13.13 -7.18
CA THR A 213 5.94 -11.85 -7.80
C THR A 213 4.60 -11.36 -7.26
N PHE A 214 4.59 -10.17 -6.65
CA PHE A 214 3.35 -9.48 -6.31
C PHE A 214 3.05 -8.45 -7.39
N VAL A 215 1.78 -8.36 -7.80
CA VAL A 215 1.29 -7.30 -8.67
C VAL A 215 0.32 -6.45 -7.88
N ILE A 216 0.63 -5.17 -7.70
CA ILE A 216 -0.22 -4.20 -7.02
C ILE A 216 -0.72 -3.20 -8.04
N MET A 217 -2.00 -2.84 -7.94
CA MET A 217 -2.62 -1.80 -8.76
C MET A 217 -3.75 -1.15 -7.95
N HIS A 218 -4.32 -0.05 -8.43
CA HIS A 218 -5.44 0.54 -7.72
C HIS A 218 -6.77 -0.11 -8.10
N LYS A 219 -7.16 -0.04 -9.38
CA LYS A 219 -8.40 -0.66 -9.85
C LYS A 219 -8.17 -2.13 -10.17
N PRO A 220 -9.02 -3.07 -9.72
CA PRO A 220 -8.81 -4.50 -9.93
C PRO A 220 -9.01 -4.90 -11.41
N ALA A 221 -8.00 -4.68 -12.26
CA ALA A 221 -8.09 -4.77 -13.73
C ALA A 221 -8.63 -6.11 -14.26
N TRP A 222 -8.50 -7.18 -13.47
CA TRP A 222 -9.07 -8.49 -13.78
C TRP A 222 -10.60 -8.53 -13.68
N GLN A 223 -11.20 -7.80 -12.73
CA GLN A 223 -12.66 -7.70 -12.58
C GLN A 223 -13.27 -6.85 -13.72
N TYR A 224 -12.49 -5.91 -14.26
CA TYR A 224 -12.86 -5.10 -15.43
C TYR A 224 -12.56 -5.82 -16.76
N GLU A 225 -12.02 -7.05 -16.71
CA GLU A 225 -11.62 -7.85 -17.89
C GLU A 225 -10.72 -7.07 -18.86
N HIS A 226 -9.81 -6.23 -18.34
CA HIS A 226 -9.00 -5.35 -19.18
C HIS A 226 -8.04 -6.19 -20.05
N PRO A 227 -8.06 -6.03 -21.40
CA PRO A 227 -7.38 -6.95 -22.31
C PRO A 227 -5.85 -6.99 -22.10
N ARG A 228 -5.22 -5.83 -21.84
CA ARG A 228 -3.78 -5.79 -21.55
C ARG A 228 -3.42 -6.41 -20.21
N PHE A 229 -4.34 -6.38 -19.24
CA PHE A 229 -4.10 -7.07 -17.98
C PHE A 229 -4.14 -8.59 -18.19
N LEU A 230 -5.09 -9.09 -19.00
CA LEU A 230 -5.14 -10.50 -19.38
C LEU A 230 -3.85 -10.98 -20.11
N GLU A 231 -3.24 -10.12 -20.94
CA GLU A 231 -1.93 -10.38 -21.55
C GLU A 231 -0.80 -10.45 -20.49
N LEU A 232 -0.83 -9.58 -19.49
CA LEU A 232 0.10 -9.64 -18.35
C LEU A 232 -0.12 -10.91 -17.50
N GLU A 233 -1.36 -11.30 -17.25
CA GLU A 233 -1.70 -12.55 -16.54
C GLU A 233 -1.10 -13.76 -17.26
N THR A 234 -1.12 -13.77 -18.59
CA THR A 234 -0.49 -14.82 -19.40
C THR A 234 1.03 -14.88 -19.17
N SER A 235 1.67 -13.72 -19.03
CA SER A 235 3.12 -13.61 -18.79
C SER A 235 3.51 -14.08 -17.38
N LEU A 236 2.58 -14.04 -16.42
CA LEU A 236 2.78 -14.46 -15.03
C LEU A 236 2.62 -15.98 -14.81
N GLN A 237 2.01 -16.73 -15.73
CA GLN A 237 1.56 -18.11 -15.48
C GLN A 237 2.67 -19.10 -15.06
N GLN A 238 3.91 -18.88 -15.48
CA GLN A 238 5.05 -19.74 -15.12
C GLN A 238 5.69 -19.37 -13.77
N ARG A 239 5.09 -18.42 -13.03
CA ARG A 239 5.65 -17.83 -11.82
C ARG A 239 4.76 -18.14 -10.61
N ASN A 240 5.32 -18.05 -9.42
CA ASN A 240 4.52 -17.89 -8.22
C ASN A 240 4.14 -16.42 -8.10
N TYR A 241 2.85 -16.12 -7.98
CA TYR A 241 2.40 -14.74 -7.93
C TYR A 241 1.11 -14.52 -7.14
N THR A 242 0.91 -13.28 -6.73
CA THR A 242 -0.31 -12.79 -6.06
C THR A 242 -0.66 -11.43 -6.64
N VAL A 243 -1.95 -11.18 -6.89
CA VAL A 243 -2.44 -9.91 -7.42
C VAL A 243 -3.26 -9.21 -6.35
N ILE A 244 -2.99 -7.92 -6.10
CA ILE A 244 -3.64 -7.12 -5.06
C ILE A 244 -4.09 -5.79 -5.67
N ALA A 245 -5.31 -5.36 -5.38
CA ALA A 245 -5.84 -4.05 -5.75
C ALA A 245 -6.72 -3.43 -4.66
N GLY A 246 -7.18 -2.20 -4.85
CA GLY A 246 -8.09 -1.46 -3.96
C GLY A 246 -9.38 -1.04 -4.68
N HIS A 247 -9.72 0.25 -4.61
CA HIS A 247 -10.79 0.96 -5.34
C HIS A 247 -12.24 0.62 -4.95
N GLU A 248 -12.55 -0.66 -4.76
CA GLU A 248 -13.94 -1.09 -4.53
C GLU A 248 -14.42 -0.85 -3.09
N HIS A 249 -13.53 -0.45 -2.19
CA HIS A 249 -13.79 -0.21 -0.75
C HIS A 249 -14.48 -1.41 -0.09
N TYR A 250 -14.16 -2.61 -0.56
CA TYR A 250 -14.75 -3.83 -0.07
C TYR A 250 -13.84 -5.02 -0.31
N PHE A 251 -13.54 -5.73 0.78
CA PHE A 251 -12.62 -6.84 0.75
C PHE A 251 -13.21 -8.02 -0.01
N GLN A 252 -12.47 -8.48 -1.02
CA GLN A 252 -12.75 -9.71 -1.75
C GLN A 252 -11.45 -10.47 -1.98
N GLN A 253 -11.53 -11.79 -1.88
CA GLN A 253 -10.47 -12.69 -2.28
C GLN A 253 -11.06 -13.72 -3.22
N GLU A 254 -10.39 -13.95 -4.33
CA GLU A 254 -10.71 -15.03 -5.26
C GLU A 254 -9.46 -15.76 -5.72
N GLN A 255 -9.69 -17.00 -6.18
CA GLN A 255 -8.67 -17.83 -6.80
C GLN A 255 -8.87 -17.78 -8.31
N ARG A 256 -7.84 -17.31 -9.01
CA ARG A 256 -7.82 -17.21 -10.47
C ARG A 256 -6.50 -17.75 -10.97
N PHE A 257 -6.55 -18.70 -11.90
CA PHE A 257 -5.37 -19.45 -12.38
C PHE A 257 -4.56 -20.16 -11.27
N GLY A 258 -5.22 -20.54 -10.16
CA GLY A 258 -4.56 -21.16 -9.00
C GLY A 258 -3.64 -20.20 -8.24
N ARG A 259 -4.00 -18.91 -8.23
CA ARG A 259 -3.27 -17.82 -7.61
C ARG A 259 -4.26 -16.90 -6.89
N ASP A 260 -3.79 -16.22 -5.85
CA ASP A 260 -4.60 -15.30 -5.07
C ASP A 260 -4.75 -13.95 -5.76
N TYR A 261 -6.00 -13.51 -5.87
CA TYR A 261 -6.40 -12.19 -6.36
C TYR A 261 -7.22 -11.53 -5.25
N ILE A 262 -6.74 -10.38 -4.78
CA ILE A 262 -7.26 -9.72 -3.58
C ILE A 262 -7.65 -8.30 -3.94
N THR A 263 -8.91 -7.96 -3.70
CA THR A 263 -9.37 -6.58 -3.63
C THR A 263 -9.38 -6.19 -2.16
N MET A 264 -8.53 -5.25 -1.77
CA MET A 264 -8.47 -4.65 -0.45
C MET A 264 -9.74 -3.83 -0.19
N ALA A 265 -10.13 -3.77 1.08
CA ALA A 265 -11.12 -2.79 1.54
C ALA A 265 -10.40 -1.47 1.89
N THR A 266 -10.97 -0.73 2.82
CA THR A 266 -10.47 0.58 3.20
C THR A 266 -9.42 0.53 4.30
N CYS A 267 -8.64 1.60 4.40
CA CYS A 267 -7.86 2.00 5.57
C CYS A 267 -8.30 3.39 6.07
N GLY A 268 -9.51 3.83 5.74
CA GLY A 268 -10.00 5.16 6.08
C GLY A 268 -11.11 5.65 5.17
N GLY A 269 -11.16 5.18 3.92
CA GLY A 269 -12.23 5.53 2.99
C GLY A 269 -13.62 5.14 3.47
N ILE A 270 -14.67 5.72 2.90
CA ILE A 270 -16.05 5.30 3.18
C ILE A 270 -16.28 3.84 2.80
N TRP A 271 -17.23 3.18 3.45
CA TRP A 271 -17.75 1.93 2.94
C TRP A 271 -18.81 2.15 1.86
N LEU A 272 -18.69 1.45 0.74
CA LEU A 272 -19.62 1.57 -0.38
C LEU A 272 -20.74 0.53 -0.35
N GLN A 273 -20.54 -0.58 0.34
CA GLN A 273 -21.51 -1.66 0.44
C GLN A 273 -21.47 -2.40 1.77
N GLU A 274 -22.53 -3.16 2.04
CA GLU A 274 -22.70 -3.93 3.27
C GLU A 274 -22.29 -5.38 3.04
N GLY A 275 -21.86 -6.07 4.11
CA GLY A 275 -21.47 -7.47 4.05
C GLY A 275 -20.12 -7.72 4.74
N ALA A 276 -19.62 -8.96 4.63
CA ALA A 276 -18.42 -9.40 5.34
C ALA A 276 -17.13 -8.71 4.87
N GLY A 277 -17.10 -8.21 3.63
CA GLY A 277 -15.95 -7.46 3.09
C GLY A 277 -15.94 -5.97 3.48
N LYS A 278 -16.97 -5.50 4.20
CA LYS A 278 -17.03 -4.13 4.71
C LYS A 278 -16.16 -4.02 5.97
N ILE A 279 -14.87 -3.84 5.77
CA ILE A 279 -13.86 -3.80 6.84
C ILE A 279 -12.88 -2.65 6.65
N ASP A 280 -12.24 -2.25 7.74
CA ASP A 280 -10.97 -1.53 7.71
C ASP A 280 -9.86 -2.51 8.02
N HIS A 281 -8.87 -2.65 7.14
CA HIS A 281 -7.85 -3.69 7.33
C HIS A 281 -6.49 -3.39 6.71
N LEU A 282 -5.47 -4.05 7.26
CA LEU A 282 -4.16 -4.21 6.63
C LEU A 282 -3.99 -5.67 6.21
N LEU A 283 -3.18 -5.91 5.19
CA LEU A 283 -2.74 -7.25 4.83
C LEU A 283 -1.25 -7.41 5.18
N GLU A 284 -0.95 -8.21 6.20
CA GLU A 284 0.41 -8.65 6.48
C GLU A 284 0.77 -9.82 5.55
N ILE A 285 1.96 -9.76 4.97
CA ILE A 285 2.54 -10.78 4.11
C ILE A 285 3.83 -11.22 4.77
N ARG A 286 3.91 -12.48 5.18
CA ARG A 286 5.14 -13.07 5.76
C ARG A 286 5.39 -14.44 5.15
N TRP A 287 6.52 -15.06 5.43
CA TRP A 287 6.88 -16.33 4.80
C TRP A 287 6.65 -17.53 5.71
N GLN A 288 5.99 -18.56 5.16
CA GLN A 288 5.91 -19.90 5.75
C GLN A 288 6.59 -20.88 4.79
N GLY A 289 7.90 -21.08 4.95
CA GLY A 289 8.72 -21.80 3.98
C GLY A 289 8.80 -21.05 2.65
N ASP A 290 8.46 -21.72 1.54
CA ASP A 290 8.57 -21.15 0.18
C ASP A 290 7.33 -20.37 -0.27
N LYS A 291 6.27 -20.32 0.56
CA LYS A 291 5.02 -19.63 0.24
C LYS A 291 4.75 -18.46 1.19
N PRO A 292 4.11 -17.38 0.74
CA PRO A 292 3.67 -16.33 1.62
C PRO A 292 2.44 -16.82 2.41
N GLU A 293 2.44 -16.56 3.70
CA GLU A 293 1.25 -16.54 4.55
C GLU A 293 0.69 -15.12 4.54
N LEU A 294 -0.61 -14.99 4.23
CA LEU A 294 -1.31 -13.73 4.12
C LEU A 294 -2.26 -13.58 5.32
N LEU A 295 -2.11 -12.52 6.11
CA LEU A 295 -2.92 -12.27 7.30
C LEU A 295 -3.68 -10.95 7.17
N ASN A 296 -4.98 -10.99 7.39
CA ASN A 296 -5.83 -9.80 7.49
C ASN A 296 -5.85 -9.30 8.94
N HIS A 297 -5.40 -8.06 9.13
CA HIS A 297 -5.50 -7.34 10.39
C HIS A 297 -6.70 -6.41 10.32
N ILE A 298 -7.82 -6.82 10.88
CA ILE A 298 -9.12 -6.16 10.75
C ILE A 298 -9.34 -5.27 11.97
N ARG A 299 -9.60 -3.98 11.75
CA ARG A 299 -9.95 -3.03 12.82
C ARG A 299 -11.37 -3.29 13.33
N GLU A 300 -11.50 -3.45 14.64
CA GLU A 300 -12.75 -3.69 15.37
C GLU A 300 -12.84 -2.74 16.57
N GLY A 301 -13.40 -1.55 16.33
CA GLY A 301 -13.36 -0.46 17.33
C GLY A 301 -11.91 -0.04 17.57
N ASP A 302 -11.47 -0.11 18.83
CA ASP A 302 -10.11 0.25 19.25
C ASP A 302 -9.12 -0.93 19.20
N ASN A 303 -9.54 -2.10 18.69
CA ASN A 303 -8.73 -3.31 18.63
C ASN A 303 -8.54 -3.80 17.19
N PHE A 304 -7.63 -4.77 17.03
CA PHE A 304 -7.39 -5.45 15.76
C PHE A 304 -7.51 -6.95 15.94
N ARG A 305 -8.28 -7.58 15.04
CA ARG A 305 -8.37 -9.04 14.93
C ARG A 305 -7.54 -9.50 13.74
N VAL A 306 -6.59 -10.39 14.01
CA VAL A 306 -5.74 -11.00 12.98
C VAL A 306 -6.33 -12.33 12.55
N VAL A 307 -6.58 -12.49 11.25
CA VAL A 307 -7.06 -13.75 10.66
C VAL A 307 -6.24 -14.11 9.43
N PRO A 308 -5.79 -15.37 9.29
CA PRO A 308 -5.26 -15.82 8.02
C PRO A 308 -6.29 -15.62 6.90
N LEU A 309 -5.83 -15.23 5.70
CA LEU A 309 -6.64 -15.43 4.51
C LEU A 309 -6.90 -16.94 4.42
N ALA A 310 -8.17 -17.30 4.20
CA ALA A 310 -8.57 -18.69 4.25
C ALA A 310 -7.82 -19.47 3.16
N ASP A 311 -6.98 -20.42 3.57
CA ASP A 311 -6.67 -21.57 2.75
C ASP A 311 -8.00 -22.29 2.49
N LYS A 312 -8.44 -22.35 1.22
CA LYS A 312 -9.58 -23.17 0.84
C LYS A 312 -9.12 -24.51 0.29
#